data_AF-A0ABD2PQN3-F1
#
_entry.id   AF-A0ABD2PQN3-F1
#
_cell.length_a   1.000
_cell.length_b   1.000
_cell.length_c   1.000
_cell.angle_alpha   90.00
_cell.angle_beta   90.00
_cell.angle_gamma   90.00
#
_symmetry.space_group_name_H-M   'P 1'
#
loop_
_entity.id
_entity.type
_entity.pdbx_description
1 polymer ?
#
loop_
_entity_poly.entity_id
_entity_poly.type
_entity_poly.pdbx_seq_one_letter_code
_entity_poly.pdbx_strand_id
1 'polypeptide(L)'
;MPYPPNSGDNALYTQDEFYLSVAYAIRQFSNTPKITTNGYKYIDKIPPMELCLKYFVQVDKLARNCSLIQPTTLSPSIFNSSASVTSFLADLNIKMDFRRKPAVYLIVIHCVRLQKP
;
A
#
# COMPACT_ATOMS: atom_id res chain seq x y z
N MET A 1 -2.84 -1.16 -30.34
CA MET A 1 -1.74 -1.18 -29.35
C MET A 1 -1.80 -2.50 -28.61
N PRO A 2 -0.75 -3.34 -28.62
CA PRO A 2 -0.76 -4.53 -27.79
C PRO A 2 -0.61 -4.11 -26.34
N TYR A 3 -1.55 -4.54 -25.52
CA TYR A 3 -1.50 -4.41 -24.08
C TYR A 3 -0.32 -5.23 -23.54
N PRO A 4 0.41 -4.76 -22.52
CA PRO A 4 0.15 -3.54 -21.73
C PRO A 4 0.83 -2.28 -22.30
N PRO A 5 0.22 -1.08 -22.13
CA PRO A 5 0.89 0.18 -22.44
C PRO A 5 2.17 0.31 -21.61
N ASN A 6 3.18 0.98 -22.15
CA ASN A 6 4.49 1.20 -21.54
C ASN A 6 4.34 1.82 -20.13
N SER A 7 4.24 0.98 -19.10
CA SER A 7 3.81 1.32 -17.74
C SER A 7 4.96 1.81 -16.84
N GLY A 8 6.10 2.16 -17.46
CA GLY A 8 7.34 2.53 -16.78
C GLY A 8 8.13 1.32 -16.28
N ASP A 9 9.25 1.57 -15.61
CA ASP A 9 10.20 0.53 -15.17
C ASP A 9 9.63 -0.41 -14.09
N ASN A 10 8.54 -0.02 -13.42
CA ASN A 10 7.97 -0.75 -12.27
C ASN A 10 6.46 -0.96 -12.45
N ALA A 11 6.09 -1.98 -13.22
CA ALA A 11 4.70 -2.40 -13.41
C ALA A 11 4.49 -3.82 -12.89
N LEU A 12 3.29 -4.06 -12.36
CA LEU A 12 2.87 -5.35 -11.83
C LEU A 12 1.75 -5.89 -12.72
N TYR A 13 1.80 -7.18 -13.06
CA TYR A 13 0.91 -7.76 -14.06
C TYR A 13 0.01 -8.85 -13.49
N THR A 14 0.21 -9.23 -12.24
CA THR A 14 -0.63 -10.18 -11.51
C THR A 14 -1.16 -9.58 -10.21
N GLN A 15 -2.30 -10.10 -9.74
CA GLN A 15 -2.87 -9.70 -8.45
C GLN A 15 -1.94 -10.06 -7.29
N ASP A 16 -1.26 -11.20 -7.37
CA ASP A 16 -0.33 -11.64 -6.34
C ASP A 16 0.87 -10.70 -6.21
N GLU A 17 1.50 -10.31 -7.34
CA GLU A 17 2.58 -9.33 -7.34
C GLU A 17 2.13 -8.00 -6.74
N PHE A 18 0.91 -7.57 -7.04
CA PHE A 18 0.31 -6.37 -6.45
C PHE A 18 0.25 -6.47 -4.93
N TYR A 19 -0.39 -7.51 -4.38
CA TYR A 19 -0.55 -7.66 -2.94
C TYR A 19 0.78 -7.85 -2.22
N LEU A 20 1.72 -8.60 -2.81
CA LEU A 20 3.06 -8.77 -2.26
C LEU A 20 3.87 -7.46 -2.27
N SER A 21 3.67 -6.61 -3.27
CA SER A 21 4.31 -5.28 -3.32
C SER A 21 3.76 -4.35 -2.24
N VAL A 22 2.45 -4.38 -1.97
CA VAL A 22 1.85 -3.66 -0.84
C VAL A 22 2.44 -4.16 0.49
N ALA A 23 2.51 -5.48 0.66
CA ALA A 23 3.10 -6.10 1.84
C ALA A 23 4.58 -5.71 2.03
N TYR A 24 5.34 -5.64 0.93
CA TYR A 24 6.70 -5.15 0.93
C TYR A 24 6.77 -3.71 1.41
N ALA A 25 5.96 -2.80 0.86
CA ALA A 25 5.97 -1.39 1.25
C ALA A 25 5.61 -1.19 2.74
N ILE A 26 4.63 -1.92 3.26
CA ILE A 26 4.27 -1.87 4.70
C ILE A 26 5.43 -2.37 5.57
N ARG A 27 6.09 -3.48 5.19
CA ARG A 27 7.28 -3.99 5.91
C ARG A 27 8.45 -3.01 5.87
N GLN A 28 8.71 -2.38 4.73
CA GLN A 28 9.80 -1.40 4.60
C GLN A 28 9.55 -0.16 5.45
N PHE A 29 8.29 0.25 5.62
CA PHE A 29 7.96 1.29 6.60
C PHE A 29 8.38 0.85 8.02
N SER A 30 7.94 -0.31 8.49
CA SER A 30 8.35 -0.80 9.83
C SER A 30 9.88 -0.88 9.99
N ASN A 31 10.60 -1.19 8.92
CA ASN A 31 12.05 -1.28 8.90
C ASN A 31 12.78 0.04 8.60
N THR A 32 12.06 1.11 8.25
CA THR A 32 12.64 2.37 7.75
C THR A 32 13.78 2.85 8.64
N PRO A 33 13.65 2.96 9.98
CA PRO A 33 14.73 3.45 10.85
C PRO A 33 16.02 2.61 10.82
N LYS A 34 15.96 1.36 10.36
CA LYS A 34 17.11 0.46 10.25
C LYS A 34 17.75 0.48 8.86
N ILE A 35 17.00 0.82 7.82
CA ILE A 35 17.44 0.76 6.42
C ILE A 35 17.77 2.13 5.83
N THR A 36 17.25 3.22 6.41
CA THR A 36 17.57 4.57 5.96
C THR A 36 19.03 4.92 6.22
N THR A 37 19.76 5.23 5.16
CA THR A 37 21.14 5.76 5.21
C THR A 37 21.23 7.16 5.79
N ASN A 38 20.16 7.94 5.75
CA ASN A 38 20.13 9.35 6.18
C ASN A 38 19.72 9.54 7.66
N GLY A 39 19.67 8.45 8.44
CA GLY A 39 19.34 8.51 9.87
C GLY A 39 17.91 8.94 10.21
N TYR A 40 16.97 8.89 9.23
CA TYR A 40 15.56 9.20 9.48
C TYR A 40 14.99 8.35 10.61
N LYS A 41 14.32 9.02 11.55
CA LYS A 41 13.56 8.37 12.63
C LYS A 41 12.12 8.82 12.58
N TYR A 42 11.24 7.93 13.02
CA TYR A 42 9.87 8.30 13.31
C TYR A 42 9.82 9.21 14.52
N ILE A 43 8.98 10.26 14.46
CA ILE A 43 8.73 11.13 15.61
C ILE A 43 7.94 10.35 16.68
N ASP A 44 6.95 9.59 16.22
CA ASP A 44 6.10 8.80 17.10
C ASP A 44 6.75 7.44 17.41
N LYS A 45 6.65 6.99 18.67
CA LYS A 45 7.11 5.65 19.08
C LYS A 45 6.42 4.53 18.31
N ILE A 46 5.15 4.75 17.96
CA ILE A 46 4.33 3.86 17.14
C ILE A 46 3.85 4.68 15.94
N PRO A 47 4.62 4.70 14.83
CA PRO A 47 4.33 5.55 13.69
C PRO A 47 3.07 5.07 12.95
N PRO A 48 2.05 5.93 12.77
CA PRO A 48 0.91 5.58 11.95
C PRO A 48 1.27 5.64 10.46
N MET A 49 0.67 4.75 9.69
CA MET A 49 0.66 4.77 8.23
C MET A 49 -0.79 4.89 7.78
N GLU A 50 -1.08 5.85 6.91
CA GLU A 50 -2.37 5.88 6.22
C GLU A 50 -2.27 5.06 4.92
N LEU A 51 -3.12 4.05 4.80
CA LEU A 51 -3.34 3.30 3.56
C LEU A 51 -4.64 3.78 2.93
N CYS A 52 -4.57 4.22 1.67
CA CYS A 52 -5.74 4.70 0.95
C CYS A 52 -5.92 3.99 -0.37
N LEU A 53 -7.13 3.50 -0.63
CA LEU A 53 -7.59 3.09 -1.95
C LEU A 53 -8.33 4.25 -2.62
N LYS A 54 -7.79 4.75 -3.73
CA LYS A 54 -8.54 5.64 -4.63
C LYS A 54 -9.04 4.84 -5.82
N TYR A 55 -10.30 5.03 -6.20
CA TYR A 55 -10.94 4.31 -7.29
C TYR A 55 -12.07 5.11 -7.92
N PHE A 56 -12.31 4.91 -9.22
CA PHE A 56 -13.44 5.53 -9.91
C PHE A 56 -14.71 4.71 -9.68
N VAL A 57 -15.72 5.32 -9.06
CA VAL A 57 -17.06 4.72 -8.94
C VAL A 57 -17.82 4.86 -10.27
N GLN A 58 -17.58 5.98 -10.95
CA GLN A 58 -18.04 6.38 -12.28
C GLN A 58 -16.89 7.15 -12.97
N VAL A 59 -16.96 7.35 -14.29
CA VAL A 59 -15.88 7.93 -15.12
C VAL A 59 -15.32 9.24 -14.54
N ASP A 60 -16.16 10.00 -13.85
CA ASP A 60 -15.90 11.35 -13.36
C ASP A 60 -16.08 11.45 -11.83
N LYS A 61 -16.24 10.31 -11.14
CA LYS A 61 -16.39 10.24 -9.68
C LYS A 61 -15.32 9.39 -9.04
N LEU A 62 -14.32 10.05 -8.47
CA LEU A 62 -13.27 9.43 -7.67
C LEU A 62 -13.74 9.25 -6.21
N ALA A 63 -13.74 8.01 -5.74
CA ALA A 63 -13.88 7.67 -4.33
C ALA A 63 -12.52 7.40 -3.69
N ARG A 64 -12.46 7.56 -2.37
CA ARG A 64 -11.28 7.33 -1.54
C ARG A 64 -11.69 6.64 -0.25
N ASN A 65 -11.16 5.45 -0.01
CA ASN A 65 -11.28 4.74 1.26
C ASN A 65 -9.91 4.72 1.92
N CYS A 66 -9.81 5.22 3.15
CA CYS A 66 -8.55 5.23 3.88
C CYS A 66 -8.69 4.55 5.23
N SER A 67 -7.59 3.96 5.68
CA SER A 67 -7.46 3.42 7.02
C SER A 67 -6.08 3.77 7.57
N LEU A 68 -6.08 4.17 8.83
CA LEU A 68 -4.85 4.32 9.60
C LEU A 68 -4.48 2.96 10.17
N ILE A 69 -3.24 2.55 9.93
CA ILE A 69 -2.65 1.34 10.49
C ILE A 69 -1.39 1.69 11.25
N GLN A 70 -0.95 0.78 12.11
CA GLN A 70 0.32 0.86 12.82
C GLN A 70 1.20 -0.33 12.41
N PRO A 71 1.99 -0.20 11.33
CA PRO A 71 2.72 -1.33 10.75
C PRO A 71 3.64 -2.08 11.72
N THR A 72 4.12 -1.39 12.77
CA THR A 72 5.01 -1.97 13.79
C THR A 72 4.28 -2.87 14.80
N THR A 73 2.95 -2.78 14.90
CA THR A 73 2.13 -3.60 15.82
C THR A 73 1.43 -4.77 15.11
N LEU A 74 1.51 -4.83 13.78
CA LEU A 74 0.91 -5.88 12.97
C LEU A 74 1.75 -7.16 13.00
N SER A 75 1.09 -8.32 12.99
CA SER A 75 1.77 -9.61 12.91
C SER A 75 2.52 -9.74 11.57
N PRO A 76 3.81 -10.13 11.57
CA PRO A 76 4.57 -10.35 10.34
C PRO A 76 3.92 -11.39 9.41
N SER A 77 3.18 -12.36 9.96
CA SER A 77 2.51 -13.41 9.19
C SER A 77 1.49 -12.89 8.19
N ILE A 78 0.91 -11.70 8.43
CA ILE A 78 -0.02 -11.03 7.52
C ILE A 78 0.64 -10.78 6.16
N PHE A 79 1.95 -10.52 6.14
CA PHE A 79 2.69 -10.04 4.97
C PHE A 79 3.47 -11.15 4.25
N ASN A 80 3.20 -12.42 4.55
CA ASN A 80 3.91 -13.57 3.99
C ASN A 80 3.25 -14.17 2.73
N SER A 81 1.98 -13.87 2.48
CA SER A 81 1.26 -14.38 1.31
C SER A 81 0.28 -13.34 0.76
N SER A 82 0.00 -13.39 -0.55
CA SER A 82 -0.98 -12.51 -1.18
C SER A 82 -2.39 -12.70 -0.59
N ALA A 83 -2.78 -13.94 -0.27
CA ALA A 83 -4.06 -14.25 0.35
C ALA A 83 -4.23 -13.58 1.72
N SER A 84 -3.21 -13.66 2.58
CA SER A 84 -3.23 -13.01 3.91
C SER A 84 -3.32 -11.49 3.79
N VAL A 85 -2.58 -10.90 2.85
CA VAL A 85 -2.61 -9.45 2.59
C VAL A 85 -3.97 -9.03 2.05
N THR A 86 -4.57 -9.82 1.17
CA THR A 86 -5.90 -9.56 0.62
C THR A 86 -6.94 -9.51 1.73
N SER A 87 -6.94 -10.48 2.65
CA SER A 87 -7.85 -10.51 3.79
C SER A 87 -7.63 -9.31 4.71
N PHE A 88 -6.37 -8.99 5.02
CA PHE A 88 -6.03 -7.82 5.83
C PHE A 88 -6.53 -6.51 5.22
N LEU A 89 -6.33 -6.29 3.91
CA LEU A 89 -6.83 -5.10 3.23
C LEU A 89 -8.38 -5.07 3.19
N ALA A 90 -9.02 -6.23 3.05
CA ALA A 90 -10.47 -6.34 3.09
C ALA A 90 -11.05 -5.94 4.46
N ASP A 91 -10.38 -6.28 5.57
CA ASP A 91 -10.76 -5.86 6.93
C ASP A 91 -10.65 -4.34 7.12
N LEU A 92 -9.74 -3.69 6.37
CA LEU A 92 -9.61 -2.23 6.29
C LEU A 92 -10.57 -1.58 5.29
N ASN A 93 -11.52 -2.33 4.72
CA ASN A 93 -12.41 -1.86 3.67
C ASN A 93 -11.67 -1.35 2.40
N ILE A 94 -10.46 -1.87 2.18
CA ILE A 94 -9.62 -1.66 0.99
C ILE A 94 -9.74 -2.91 0.11
N LYS A 95 -10.79 -2.95 -0.72
CA LYS A 95 -11.06 -4.06 -1.63
C LYS A 95 -10.84 -3.63 -3.07
N MET A 96 -9.95 -4.34 -3.76
CA MET A 96 -9.68 -4.11 -5.17
C MET A 96 -10.53 -5.04 -6.03
N ASP A 97 -11.21 -4.45 -7.01
CA ASP A 97 -11.91 -5.19 -8.05
C ASP A 97 -11.19 -4.97 -9.38
N PHE A 98 -10.14 -5.74 -9.61
CA PHE A 98 -9.35 -5.70 -10.84
C PHE A 98 -10.16 -5.99 -12.12
N ARG A 99 -11.40 -6.47 -12.00
CA ARG A 99 -12.30 -6.73 -13.14
C ARG A 99 -13.15 -5.51 -13.52
N ARG A 100 -13.31 -4.54 -12.61
CA ARG A 100 -14.12 -3.34 -12.85
C ARG A 100 -13.39 -2.39 -13.81
N LYS A 101 -14.09 -1.80 -14.78
CA LYS A 101 -13.51 -0.79 -15.68
C LYS A 101 -14.15 0.59 -15.41
N PRO A 102 -13.38 1.69 -15.36
CA PRO A 102 -11.91 1.76 -15.32
C PRO A 102 -11.34 1.47 -13.92
N ALA A 103 -10.53 0.41 -13.77
CA ALA A 103 -9.83 0.08 -12.53
C ALA A 103 -8.50 0.85 -12.45
N VAL A 104 -8.57 2.15 -12.18
CA VAL A 104 -7.39 2.88 -11.69
C VAL A 104 -7.44 2.85 -10.18
N TYR A 105 -6.58 2.00 -9.59
CA TYR A 105 -6.39 1.92 -8.15
C TYR A 105 -5.07 2.58 -7.78
N LEU A 106 -5.12 3.56 -6.89
CA LEU A 106 -3.92 4.14 -6.29
C LEU A 106 -3.90 3.78 -4.81
N ILE A 107 -2.87 3.03 -4.40
CA ILE A 107 -2.51 2.92 -2.98
C ILE A 107 -1.53 4.04 -2.67
N VAL A 108 -1.97 4.96 -1.82
CA VAL A 108 -1.09 6.00 -1.29
C VAL A 108 -0.70 5.62 0.12
N ILE A 109 0.61 5.64 0.38
CA ILE A 109 1.20 5.41 1.69
C ILE A 109 1.66 6.78 2.20
N HIS A 110 0.96 7.34 3.18
CA HIS A 110 1.40 8.56 3.84
C HIS A 110 2.17 8.21 5.12
N CYS A 111 3.47 8.55 5.13
CA CYS A 111 4.28 8.54 6.35
C CYS A 111 3.96 9.82 7.14
N VAL A 112 3.30 9.68 8.29
CA VAL A 112 2.70 10.86 8.93
C VAL A 112 3.77 11.80 9.50
N ARG A 113 4.91 11.32 10.01
CA ARG A 113 5.98 12.17 10.59
C ARG A 113 7.36 11.50 10.62
N LEU A 114 8.26 11.91 9.74
CA LEU A 114 9.69 11.59 9.80
C LEU A 114 10.48 12.83 10.23
N GLN A 115 11.47 12.64 11.10
CA GLN A 115 12.42 13.67 11.49
C GLN A 115 13.81 13.32 10.94
N LYS A 116 14.44 14.31 10.30
CA LYS A 116 15.86 14.26 9.95
C LYS A 116 16.67 14.56 11.23
N PRO A 117 17.78 13.84 11.49
CA PRO A 117 18.63 14.13 12.64
C PRO A 117 19.11 15.59 12.67
#